data_AF-A0A2D7U6U5-F1
#
_entry.id   AF-A0A2D7U6U5-F1
#
_cell.length_a   1.000
_cell.length_b   1.000
_cell.length_c   1.000
_cell.angle_alpha   90.00
_cell.angle_beta   90.00
_cell.angle_gamma   90.00
#
_symmetry.space_group_name_H-M   'P 1'
#
loop_
_entity.id
_entity.type
_entity.pdbx_description
1 polymer ?
#
loop_
_entity_poly.entity_id
_entity_poly.type
_entity_poly.pdbx_seq_one_letter_code
_entity_poly.pdbx_strand_id
1 'polypeptide(L)' 'MFLFSYLIQFNKILDQALKTINGLLTNNSLSVKSALARQTFPNLLIERLYYAEGRQHPSHPLHGSHAGLCRS' A
#
# COMPACT_ATOMS: atom_id res chain seq x y z
N MET A 1 46.98 -17.51 15.54
CA MET A 1 45.64 -18.07 15.86
C MET A 1 44.50 -17.04 15.84
N PHE A 2 44.78 -15.74 15.68
CA PHE A 2 43.75 -14.67 15.74
C PHE A 2 42.89 -14.50 14.49
N LEU A 3 43.37 -14.91 13.31
CA LEU A 3 42.59 -14.80 12.05
C LEU A 3 41.37 -15.73 12.04
N PHE A 4 41.51 -16.94 12.59
CA PHE A 4 40.45 -17.94 12.60
C PHE A 4 39.30 -17.51 13.51
N SER A 5 39.62 -16.98 14.69
CA SER A 5 38.62 -16.41 15.62
C SER A 5 37.89 -15.21 15.02
N TYR A 6 38.56 -14.38 14.20
CA TYR A 6 37.93 -13.26 13.52
C TYR A 6 36.93 -13.72 12.46
N LEU A 7 37.29 -14.71 11.64
CA LEU A 7 36.39 -15.30 10.65
C LEU A 7 35.17 -15.96 11.29
N ILE A 8 35.36 -16.66 12.41
CA ILE A 8 34.26 -17.28 13.16
C ILE A 8 33.32 -16.20 13.73
N GLN A 9 33.89 -15.12 14.29
CA GLN A 9 33.12 -14.01 14.84
C GLN A 9 32.35 -13.26 13.75
N PHE A 10 32.95 -13.06 12.58
CA PHE A 10 32.30 -12.42 11.44
C PHE A 10 31.11 -13.25 10.96
N ASN A 11 31.29 -14.55 10.73
CA ASN A 11 30.20 -15.43 10.31
C ASN A 11 29.01 -15.41 11.29
N LYS A 12 29.28 -15.34 12.60
CA LYS A 12 28.26 -15.22 13.62
C LYS A 12 27.49 -13.89 13.56
N ILE A 13 28.20 -12.79 13.32
CA ILE A 13 27.59 -11.46 13.14
C ILE A 13 26.70 -11.44 11.90
N LEU A 14 27.15 -12.08 10.82
CA LEU A 14 26.42 -12.15 9.54
C LEU A 14 25.12 -12.96 9.69
N ASP A 15 25.19 -14.12 10.35
CA ASP A 15 24.01 -14.94 10.64
C ASP A 15 22.97 -14.17 11.47
N GLN A 16 23.44 -13.48 12.52
CA GLN A 16 22.57 -12.69 13.38
C GLN A 16 21.97 -11.48 12.65
N ALA A 17 22.74 -10.80 11.80
CA ALA A 17 22.25 -9.70 10.98
C ALA A 17 21.17 -10.18 9.99
N LEU A 18 21.39 -11.31 9.32
CA LEU A 18 20.41 -11.90 8.42
C LEU A 18 19.13 -12.31 9.15
N LYS A 19 19.24 -12.89 10.35
CA LYS A 19 18.09 -13.24 11.19
C LYS A 19 17.30 -12.01 11.63
N THR A 20 17.98 -10.92 11.98
CA THR A 20 17.34 -9.64 12.31
C THR A 20 16.65 -9.01 11.10
N ILE A 21 17.28 -9.03 9.92
CA ILE A 21 16.68 -8.51 8.68
C ILE A 21 15.47 -9.35 8.28
N ASN A 22 15.56 -10.68 8.37
CA ASN A 22 14.43 -11.56 8.07
C ASN A 22 13.30 -11.37 9.08
N GLY A 23 13.62 -11.24 10.38
CA GLY A 23 12.65 -10.90 11.41
C GLY A 23 12.01 -9.53 11.18
N LEU A 24 12.79 -8.55 10.73
CA LEU A 24 12.30 -7.22 10.35
C LEU A 24 11.44 -7.30 9.09
N LEU A 25 11.75 -8.12 8.10
CA LEU A 25 10.93 -8.29 6.89
C LEU A 25 9.65 -9.09 7.17
N THR A 26 9.66 -10.03 8.11
CA THR A 26 8.45 -10.75 8.53
C THR A 26 7.56 -9.89 9.43
N ASN A 27 8.14 -9.12 10.35
CA ASN A 27 7.40 -8.24 11.26
C ASN A 27 7.01 -6.91 10.58
N ASN A 28 7.83 -6.42 9.66
CA ASN A 28 7.52 -5.36 8.68
C ASN A 28 7.08 -5.96 7.35
N SER A 29 6.34 -7.06 7.38
CA SER A 29 5.10 -7.08 6.60
C SER A 29 4.13 -6.06 7.23
N LEU A 30 4.54 -4.82 7.54
CA LEU A 30 4.25 -3.66 6.71
C LEU A 30 3.36 -4.14 5.55
N SER A 31 2.07 -4.29 5.82
CA SER A 31 1.09 -3.25 5.56
C SER A 31 1.50 -2.14 4.55
N VAL A 32 2.35 -2.46 3.58
CA VAL A 32 2.18 -2.10 2.17
C VAL A 32 1.18 -3.07 1.54
N LYS A 33 0.27 -3.67 2.34
CA LYS A 33 -1.14 -3.60 1.97
C LYS A 33 -1.48 -2.11 1.86
N SER A 34 -1.13 -1.51 0.72
CA SER A 34 -2.09 -0.68 0.02
C SER A 34 -2.71 0.40 0.92
N ALA A 35 -1.92 1.09 1.76
CA ALA A 35 -2.44 2.26 2.47
C ALA A 35 -2.90 3.33 1.46
N LEU A 36 -2.35 3.30 0.24
CA LEU A 36 -2.77 4.07 -0.93
C LEU A 36 -3.70 3.31 -1.90
N ALA A 37 -4.13 2.08 -1.65
CA ALA A 37 -5.14 1.45 -2.54
C ALA A 37 -6.34 0.86 -1.79
N ARG A 38 -6.43 1.08 -0.47
CA ARG A 38 -7.60 0.77 0.36
C ARG A 38 -8.18 1.96 1.12
N GLN A 39 -7.62 3.16 1.00
CA GLN A 39 -8.45 4.36 1.18
C GLN A 39 -9.32 4.48 -0.06
N THR A 40 -10.45 3.76 -0.08
CA THR A 40 -11.69 4.17 -0.77
C THR A 40 -11.50 4.98 -2.07
N PHE A 41 -10.62 4.53 -2.97
CA PHE A 41 -10.48 5.10 -4.31
C PHE A 41 -11.74 4.98 -5.17
N PRO A 42 -12.72 4.08 -4.93
CA PRO A 42 -14.01 4.23 -5.57
C PRO A 42 -14.60 5.62 -5.33
N ASN A 43 -14.61 6.16 -4.12
CA ASN A 43 -15.37 7.39 -3.85
C ASN A 43 -14.77 8.61 -4.57
N LEU A 44 -13.43 8.77 -4.54
CA LEU A 44 -12.77 9.87 -5.26
C LEU A 44 -12.87 9.73 -6.79
N LEU A 45 -12.80 8.51 -7.33
CA LEU A 45 -12.99 8.29 -8.77
C LEU A 45 -14.45 8.53 -9.17
N ILE A 46 -15.41 8.02 -8.39
CA ILE A 46 -16.85 8.22 -8.60
C ILE A 46 -17.19 9.71 -8.54
N GLU A 47 -16.64 10.44 -7.58
CA GLU A 47 -16.83 11.89 -7.45
C GLU A 47 -16.25 12.63 -8.66
N ARG A 48 -15.01 12.31 -9.08
CA ARG A 48 -14.42 12.90 -10.28
C ARG A 48 -15.24 12.62 -11.54
N LEU A 49 -15.76 11.40 -11.68
CA LEU A 49 -16.65 11.03 -12.78
C LEU A 49 -17.99 11.78 -12.71
N TYR A 50 -18.56 11.93 -11.51
CA TYR A 50 -19.78 12.70 -11.28
C TYR A 50 -19.61 14.15 -11.75
N TYR A 51 -18.45 14.74 -11.45
CA TYR A 51 -18.14 16.10 -11.89
C TYR A 51 -17.82 16.23 -13.39
N ALA A 52 -17.12 15.25 -13.96
CA ALA A 52 -16.78 15.20 -15.38
C ALA A 52 -18.02 15.05 -16.27
N GLU A 53 -18.99 14.24 -15.85
CA GLU A 53 -20.29 14.07 -16.51
C GLU A 53 -21.20 15.29 -16.31
N GLY A 54 -20.81 16.26 -15.49
CA GLY A 54 -21.61 17.47 -15.24
C GLY A 54 -22.82 17.25 -14.33
N ARG A 55 -22.87 16.14 -13.59
CA ARG A 55 -24.03 15.77 -12.75
C ARG A 55 -24.24 16.72 -11.57
N GLN A 56 -23.27 17.59 -11.23
CA GLN A 56 -23.47 18.66 -10.27
C GLN A 56 -24.53 19.68 -10.70
N HIS A 57 -24.83 19.81 -12.00
CA HIS A 57 -25.82 20.77 -12.46
C HIS A 57 -27.26 20.27 -12.18
N PRO A 58 -28.15 21.13 -11.66
CA PRO A 58 -29.54 20.75 -11.38
C PRO A 58 -30.35 20.45 -12.64
N SER A 59 -29.89 20.89 -13.81
CA SER A 59 -30.47 20.57 -15.11
C SER A 59 -30.04 19.20 -15.66
N HIS A 60 -29.08 18.53 -15.02
CA HIS A 60 -28.59 17.24 -15.48
C HIS A 60 -29.59 16.12 -15.10
N PRO A 61 -29.99 15.23 -16.02
CA PRO A 61 -31.01 14.20 -15.76
C PRO A 61 -30.62 13.22 -14.63
N LEU A 62 -29.33 13.07 -14.39
CA LEU A 62 -28.76 12.23 -13.33
C LEU A 62 -28.18 13.03 -12.16
N HIS A 63 -28.66 14.25 -11.94
CA HIS A 63 -28.25 15.08 -10.80
C HIS A 63 -28.43 14.34 -9.47
N GLY A 64 -27.40 14.36 -8.62
CA GLY A 64 -27.38 13.64 -7.33
C GLY A 64 -27.26 12.11 -7.43
N SER A 65 -27.25 11.54 -8.64
CA SER A 65 -27.17 10.09 -8.86
C SER A 65 -25.77 9.65 -9.25
N HIS A 66 -25.28 8.62 -8.55
CA HIS A 66 -24.02 7.94 -8.84
C HIS A 66 -24.20 6.65 -9.65
N ALA A 67 -25.42 6.41 -10.17
CA ALA A 67 -25.71 5.25 -11.00
C ALA A 67 -24.80 5.20 -12.24
N GLY A 68 -24.19 4.04 -12.48
CA GLY A 68 -23.24 3.83 -13.57
C GLY A 68 -21.83 4.38 -13.35
N LEU A 69 -21.57 5.09 -12.23
CA LEU A 69 -20.24 5.60 -11.89
C LEU A 69 -19.48 4.61 -10.97
N CYS A 70 -20.21 3.76 -10.26
CA CYS A 70 -19.66 2.68 -9.44
C CYS A 70 -19.55 1.39 -10.26
N ARG A 71 -18.49 0.61 -10.03
CA ARG A 71 -18.39 -0.76 -10.55
C ARG A 71 -19.27 -1.67 -9.68
N SER A 72 -20.30 -2.26 -10.28
CA SER A 72 -21.13 -3.32 -9.68
C SER A 72 -20.33 -4.57 -9.37
#